data_AF-A0A9P6EHT9-F1
#
_entry.id   AF-A0A9P6EHT9-F1
#
_cell.length_a   1.000
_cell.length_b   1.000
_cell.length_c   1.000
_cell.angle_alpha   90.00
_cell.angle_beta   90.00
_cell.angle_gamma   90.00
#
_symmetry.space_group_name_H-M   'P 1'
#
loop_
_entity.id
_entity.type
_entity.pdbx_description
1 polymer ?
#
loop_
_entity_poly.entity_id
_entity_poly.type
_entity_poly.pdbx_seq_one_letter_code
_entity_poly.pdbx_strand_id
1 'polypeptide(L)'
;MGRVAEIWASFSAAEKRNIFFYIAGIMMYKLGLEFFNGSIATLASDRFTTERAFQKLGAAQGIQQAAQCVGAILIAPLVKRWPTRTVLATSIFVFALMTTILLIVDGSTGGKIKPSSASKPVYGHWNPNLIFVVWTLSGISYGMVELIRRVIPADIVGGNVSKLRRMDATVHIFYEVAGTAGAFASSSAISRLGNNYSFLLTPVFFVAAGCIWFVISSLNFSSTEAIKQELEQQGLANVDKGTKANNYLVQIFHGVVHFGQSVYLGSKLVLTNRRFIWLLPSYALALFMHRFLESTLAVAFAKRTLGTSAWSQIIVGGSNFGELLGAATVLVLSDVVTTPLPWLRLDAVALNLVWVLPSFATRAQKDVSWAWRVAGSFIPISFGWAAGDVSLAAYIQSALSDSAFSHKNISALGAVMAFLYSTYIVLNAVLSYLLGKVLDDDFTQHKNILYALKMVGGVHFSVASVIILASTLIPLGAIALNPKALGTIGAPTQAPSTDSEDELKKTDVTEQAHIDRPVVEYQ
;
A
#
# COMPACT_ATOMS: atom_id res chain seq x y z
N MET A 1 -6.17 -28.01 -0.73
CA MET A 1 -7.04 -27.83 -1.92
C MET A 1 -8.54 -27.80 -1.59
N GLY A 2 -9.06 -28.55 -0.60
CA GLY A 2 -10.49 -28.53 -0.23
C GLY A 2 -11.08 -27.15 0.12
N ARG A 3 -10.39 -26.33 0.91
CA ARG A 3 -10.85 -24.96 1.26
C ARG A 3 -10.95 -24.01 0.06
N VAL A 4 -10.09 -24.16 -0.96
CA VAL A 4 -10.12 -23.30 -2.17
C VAL A 4 -11.33 -23.64 -3.04
N ALA A 5 -11.68 -24.92 -3.12
CA ALA A 5 -12.89 -25.36 -3.83
C ALA A 5 -14.17 -24.90 -3.13
N GLU A 6 -14.24 -24.95 -1.79
CA GLU A 6 -15.35 -24.39 -1.00
C GLU A 6 -15.47 -22.86 -1.15
N ILE A 7 -14.35 -22.14 -1.19
CA ILE A 7 -14.33 -20.69 -1.43
C ILE A 7 -14.93 -20.39 -2.80
N TRP A 8 -14.50 -21.09 -3.85
CA TRP A 8 -15.06 -20.91 -5.19
C TRP A 8 -16.51 -21.38 -5.28
N ALA A 9 -16.95 -22.39 -4.53
CA ALA A 9 -18.36 -22.80 -4.49
C ALA A 9 -19.28 -21.72 -3.92
N SER A 10 -18.77 -20.82 -3.07
CA SER A 10 -19.57 -19.76 -2.43
C SER A 10 -19.96 -18.60 -3.34
N PHE A 11 -19.34 -18.45 -4.53
CA PHE A 11 -19.63 -17.38 -5.47
C PHE A 11 -20.67 -17.79 -6.53
N SER A 12 -21.51 -16.85 -6.97
CA SER A 12 -22.41 -17.05 -8.12
C SER A 12 -21.62 -17.10 -9.43
N ALA A 13 -22.18 -17.66 -10.51
CA ALA A 13 -21.50 -17.72 -11.80
C ALA A 13 -21.12 -16.32 -12.34
N ALA A 14 -21.95 -15.31 -12.09
CA ALA A 14 -21.68 -13.92 -12.46
C ALA A 14 -20.56 -13.31 -11.59
N GLU A 15 -20.58 -13.54 -10.28
CA GLU A 15 -19.50 -13.14 -9.36
C GLU A 15 -18.18 -13.77 -9.81
N LYS A 16 -18.15 -15.08 -10.10
CA LYS A 16 -16.94 -15.78 -10.57
C LYS A 16 -16.36 -15.17 -11.83
N ARG A 17 -17.22 -14.88 -12.81
CA ARG A 17 -16.83 -14.25 -14.07
C ARG A 17 -16.22 -12.86 -13.84
N ASN A 18 -16.86 -12.03 -13.02
CA ASN A 18 -16.37 -10.69 -12.71
C ASN A 18 -15.07 -10.74 -11.89
N ILE A 19 -14.96 -11.64 -10.91
CA ILE A 19 -13.73 -11.89 -10.14
C ILE A 19 -12.60 -12.29 -11.09
N PHE A 20 -12.84 -13.20 -12.04
CA PHE A 20 -11.85 -13.63 -13.02
C PHE A 20 -11.35 -12.46 -13.87
N PHE A 21 -12.25 -11.66 -14.46
CA PHE A 21 -11.86 -10.49 -15.24
C PHE A 21 -11.16 -9.44 -14.40
N TYR A 22 -11.59 -9.24 -13.15
CA TYR A 22 -10.94 -8.31 -12.25
C TYR A 22 -9.51 -8.74 -11.91
N ILE A 23 -9.30 -10.02 -11.57
CA ILE A 23 -7.97 -10.60 -11.33
C ILE A 23 -7.10 -10.49 -12.57
N ALA A 24 -7.61 -10.82 -13.76
CA ALA A 24 -6.86 -10.70 -15.00
C ALA A 24 -6.43 -9.24 -15.25
N GLY A 25 -7.35 -8.29 -15.08
CA GLY A 25 -7.05 -6.86 -15.26
C GLY A 25 -6.07 -6.30 -14.23
N ILE A 26 -6.21 -6.67 -12.94
CA ILE A 26 -5.29 -6.19 -11.90
C ILE A 26 -3.89 -6.78 -12.04
N MET A 27 -3.76 -8.02 -12.51
CA MET A 27 -2.47 -8.63 -12.84
C MET A 27 -1.79 -7.90 -14.00
N MET A 28 -2.51 -7.60 -15.08
CA MET A 28 -1.97 -6.82 -16.20
C MET A 28 -1.56 -5.42 -15.74
N TYR A 29 -2.39 -4.76 -14.93
CA TYR A 29 -2.04 -3.48 -14.32
C TYR A 29 -0.75 -3.57 -13.51
N LYS A 30 -0.62 -4.52 -12.60
CA LYS A 30 0.57 -4.66 -11.76
C LYS A 30 1.82 -5.00 -12.57
N LEU A 31 1.72 -5.88 -13.57
CA LEU A 31 2.81 -6.12 -14.52
C LEU A 31 3.26 -4.82 -15.18
N GLY A 32 2.33 -4.06 -15.78
CA GLY A 32 2.65 -2.78 -16.41
C GLY A 32 3.29 -1.77 -15.43
N LEU A 33 2.83 -1.76 -14.18
CA LEU A 33 3.33 -0.88 -13.13
C LEU A 33 4.78 -1.21 -12.74
N GLU A 34 5.13 -2.49 -12.59
CA GLU A 34 6.52 -2.89 -12.27
C GLU A 34 7.47 -2.59 -13.43
N PHE A 35 7.02 -2.81 -14.67
CA PHE A 35 7.78 -2.39 -15.85
C PHE A 35 7.99 -0.87 -15.87
N PHE A 36 6.97 -0.09 -15.53
CA PHE A 36 7.08 1.36 -15.47
C PHE A 36 8.02 1.82 -14.37
N ASN A 37 7.77 1.41 -13.12
CA ASN A 37 8.50 1.83 -11.93
C ASN A 37 9.98 1.47 -12.03
N GLY A 38 10.28 0.23 -12.46
CA GLY A 38 11.65 -0.20 -12.65
C GLY A 38 12.38 0.59 -13.73
N SER A 39 11.71 0.86 -14.83
CA SER A 39 12.33 1.57 -15.95
C SER A 39 12.49 3.06 -15.66
N ILE A 40 11.47 3.73 -15.12
CA ILE A 40 11.52 5.17 -14.85
C ILE A 40 12.54 5.49 -13.74
N ALA A 41 12.65 4.66 -12.70
CA ALA A 41 13.64 4.85 -11.65
C ALA A 41 15.07 4.64 -12.16
N THR A 42 15.30 3.60 -12.97
CA THR A 42 16.62 3.36 -13.57
C THR A 42 16.97 4.43 -14.60
N LEU A 43 16.03 4.83 -15.46
CA LEU A 43 16.17 5.93 -16.41
C LEU A 43 16.51 7.25 -15.71
N ALA A 44 15.76 7.60 -14.66
CA ALA A 44 16.01 8.79 -13.83
C ALA A 44 17.42 8.74 -13.24
N SER A 45 17.79 7.62 -12.61
CA SER A 45 19.11 7.47 -12.02
C SER A 45 20.21 7.63 -13.07
N ASP A 46 20.02 7.12 -14.30
CA ASP A 46 21.01 7.12 -15.39
C ASP A 46 21.08 8.41 -16.20
N ARG A 47 19.97 9.15 -16.33
CA ARG A 47 19.90 10.40 -17.09
C ARG A 47 20.15 11.63 -16.24
N PHE A 48 19.87 11.58 -14.93
CA PHE A 48 20.24 12.67 -14.04
C PHE A 48 21.76 12.75 -13.88
N THR A 49 22.24 13.96 -13.61
CA THR A 49 23.66 14.23 -13.39
C THR A 49 24.17 13.39 -12.23
N THR A 50 25.35 12.80 -12.40
CA THR A 50 26.00 11.92 -11.42
C THR A 50 26.05 12.50 -10.00
N GLU A 51 26.17 13.83 -9.87
CA GLU A 51 26.26 14.57 -8.60
C GLU A 51 24.92 14.77 -7.90
N ARG A 52 23.79 14.51 -8.56
CA ARG A 52 22.44 14.76 -8.03
C ARG A 52 21.43 13.70 -8.46
N ALA A 53 21.91 12.49 -8.77
CA ALA A 53 21.08 11.45 -9.37
C ALA A 53 20.02 10.94 -8.37
N PHE A 54 20.42 10.61 -7.15
CA PHE A 54 19.51 10.09 -6.13
C PHE A 54 18.76 11.20 -5.41
N GLN A 55 19.35 12.38 -5.28
CA GLN A 55 18.67 13.57 -4.80
C GLN A 55 17.45 13.91 -5.69
N LYS A 56 17.66 13.97 -7.02
CA LYS A 56 16.58 14.23 -7.97
C LYS A 56 15.59 13.07 -8.07
N LEU A 57 16.06 11.82 -7.97
CA LEU A 57 15.19 10.65 -7.92
C LEU A 57 14.21 10.73 -6.74
N GLY A 58 14.72 10.99 -5.53
CA GLY A 58 13.89 11.14 -4.34
C GLY A 58 12.88 12.29 -4.46
N ALA A 59 13.29 13.43 -5.03
CA ALA A 59 12.37 14.55 -5.29
C ALA A 59 11.27 14.17 -6.30
N ALA A 60 11.62 13.50 -7.40
CA ALA A 60 10.64 13.08 -8.41
C ALA A 60 9.63 12.08 -7.85
N GLN A 61 10.08 11.13 -7.03
CA GLN A 61 9.22 10.18 -6.32
C GLN A 61 8.31 10.88 -5.30
N GLY A 62 8.83 11.84 -4.53
CA GLY A 62 8.03 12.60 -3.57
C GLY A 62 6.91 13.39 -4.26
N ILE A 63 7.20 14.06 -5.37
CA ILE A 63 6.21 14.81 -6.15
C ILE A 63 5.19 13.85 -6.81
N GLN A 64 5.64 12.69 -7.33
CA GLN A 64 4.74 11.66 -7.84
C GLN A 64 3.75 11.18 -6.77
N GLN A 65 4.21 10.94 -5.53
CA GLN A 65 3.34 10.52 -4.44
C GLN A 65 2.36 11.62 -4.01
N ALA A 66 2.80 12.88 -3.97
CA ALA A 66 1.89 14.01 -3.75
C ALA A 66 0.79 14.07 -4.85
N ALA A 67 1.16 13.82 -6.10
CA ALA A 67 0.21 13.76 -7.21
C ALA A 67 -0.76 12.57 -7.12
N GLN A 68 -0.38 11.46 -6.48
CA GLN A 68 -1.30 10.35 -6.20
C GLN A 68 -2.44 10.79 -5.26
N CYS A 69 -2.17 11.63 -4.26
CA CYS A 69 -3.22 12.20 -3.41
C CYS A 69 -4.19 13.05 -4.23
N VAL A 70 -3.68 13.84 -5.17
CA VAL A 70 -4.53 14.61 -6.10
C VAL A 70 -5.41 13.66 -6.90
N GLY A 71 -4.84 12.59 -7.46
CA GLY A 71 -5.58 11.55 -8.16
C GLY A 71 -6.72 10.95 -7.33
N ALA A 72 -6.45 10.62 -6.08
CA ALA A 72 -7.46 10.10 -5.14
C ALA A 72 -8.62 11.10 -4.90
N ILE A 73 -8.32 12.39 -4.73
CA ILE A 73 -9.34 13.45 -4.58
C ILE A 73 -10.22 13.57 -5.83
N LEU A 74 -9.66 13.40 -7.02
CA LEU A 74 -10.39 13.56 -8.29
C LEU A 74 -11.44 12.46 -8.53
N ILE A 75 -11.35 11.31 -7.86
CA ILE A 75 -12.26 10.19 -8.11
C ILE A 75 -13.67 10.43 -7.64
N ALA A 76 -13.82 10.93 -6.42
CA ALA A 76 -15.13 11.09 -5.77
C ALA A 76 -16.17 11.80 -6.66
N PRO A 77 -15.87 12.93 -7.33
CA PRO A 77 -16.82 13.55 -8.24
C PRO A 77 -17.01 12.80 -9.57
N LEU A 78 -16.03 12.02 -10.03
CA LEU A 78 -16.09 11.29 -11.29
C LEU A 78 -16.98 10.04 -11.21
N VAL A 79 -16.82 9.24 -10.16
CA VAL A 79 -17.60 8.00 -9.95
C VAL A 79 -19.07 8.26 -9.61
N LYS A 80 -19.41 9.49 -9.19
CA LYS A 80 -20.81 9.94 -9.10
C LYS A 80 -21.47 10.13 -10.46
N ARG A 81 -20.70 10.58 -11.45
CA ARG A 81 -21.23 10.92 -12.79
C ARG A 81 -21.09 9.77 -13.77
N TRP A 82 -20.11 8.89 -13.56
CA TRP A 82 -19.75 7.82 -14.48
C TRP A 82 -19.59 6.50 -13.73
N PRO A 83 -19.88 5.34 -14.36
CA PRO A 83 -19.66 4.04 -13.76
C PRO A 83 -18.20 3.84 -13.32
N THR A 84 -17.99 3.22 -12.15
CA THR A 84 -16.66 2.94 -11.56
C THR A 84 -15.70 2.30 -12.58
N ARG A 85 -16.19 1.34 -13.37
CA ARG A 85 -15.40 0.67 -14.43
C ARG A 85 -14.89 1.64 -15.50
N THR A 86 -15.70 2.64 -15.88
CA THR A 86 -15.36 3.61 -16.93
C THR A 86 -14.32 4.59 -16.41
N VAL A 87 -14.46 5.02 -15.16
CA VAL A 87 -13.46 5.87 -14.49
C VAL A 87 -12.13 5.12 -14.40
N LEU A 88 -12.15 3.86 -13.92
CA LEU A 88 -10.95 3.02 -13.83
C LEU A 88 -10.27 2.82 -15.19
N ALA A 89 -11.04 2.41 -16.21
CA ALA A 89 -10.50 2.13 -17.53
C ALA A 89 -9.96 3.40 -18.21
N THR A 90 -10.62 4.53 -18.02
CA THR A 90 -10.12 5.83 -18.50
C THR A 90 -8.83 6.22 -17.78
N SER A 91 -8.77 6.08 -16.45
CA SER A 91 -7.57 6.40 -15.66
C SER A 91 -6.37 5.58 -16.11
N ILE A 92 -6.55 4.28 -16.38
CA ILE A 92 -5.44 3.42 -16.84
C ILE A 92 -5.03 3.72 -18.28
N PHE A 93 -5.94 4.13 -19.17
CA PHE A 93 -5.58 4.62 -20.50
C PHE A 93 -4.81 5.93 -20.47
N VAL A 94 -5.18 6.87 -19.58
CA VAL A 94 -4.40 8.10 -19.36
C VAL A 94 -3.01 7.74 -18.85
N PHE A 95 -2.90 6.77 -17.95
CA PHE A 95 -1.59 6.27 -17.51
C PHE A 95 -0.79 5.68 -18.69
N ALA A 96 -1.40 4.83 -19.51
CA ALA A 96 -0.77 4.26 -20.70
C ALA A 96 -0.26 5.36 -21.65
N LEU A 97 -1.05 6.41 -21.86
CA LEU A 97 -0.66 7.56 -22.66
C LEU A 97 0.57 8.27 -22.08
N MET A 98 0.59 8.55 -20.77
CA MET A 98 1.74 9.19 -20.12
C MET A 98 3.02 8.38 -20.31
N THR A 99 2.94 7.05 -20.18
CA THR A 99 4.10 6.17 -20.41
C THR A 99 4.51 6.14 -21.88
N THR A 100 3.55 6.19 -22.81
CA THR A 100 3.81 6.22 -24.25
C THR A 100 4.51 7.52 -24.69
N ILE A 101 4.16 8.66 -24.08
CA ILE A 101 4.77 9.96 -24.39
C ILE A 101 6.30 9.91 -24.21
N LEU A 102 6.81 9.28 -23.14
CA LEU A 102 8.26 9.16 -22.94
C LEU A 102 8.94 8.32 -24.03
N LEU A 103 8.29 7.24 -24.48
CA LEU A 103 8.81 6.41 -25.58
C LEU A 103 8.87 7.20 -26.90
N ILE A 104 7.81 7.98 -27.18
CA ILE A 104 7.73 8.83 -28.37
C ILE A 104 8.80 9.93 -28.32
N VAL A 105 8.95 10.61 -27.18
CA VAL A 105 9.94 11.68 -27.02
C VAL A 105 11.37 11.14 -27.13
N ASP A 106 11.68 9.99 -26.52
CA ASP A 106 13.01 9.41 -26.62
C ASP A 106 13.30 8.97 -28.07
N GLY A 107 12.35 8.30 -28.73
CA GLY A 107 12.50 7.88 -30.14
C GLY A 107 12.59 9.04 -31.12
N SER A 108 11.77 10.09 -30.97
CA SER A 108 11.75 11.24 -31.87
C SER A 108 13.01 12.12 -31.75
N THR A 109 13.72 12.03 -30.63
CA THR A 109 14.97 12.77 -30.39
C THR A 109 16.22 11.91 -30.59
N GLY A 110 16.10 10.76 -31.24
CA GLY A 110 17.23 9.92 -31.67
C GLY A 110 17.57 8.75 -30.74
N GLY A 111 16.76 8.48 -29.71
CA GLY A 111 16.85 7.29 -28.88
C GLY A 111 16.65 6.02 -29.69
N LYS A 112 17.35 4.95 -29.29
CA LYS A 112 17.24 3.64 -29.94
C LYS A 112 17.15 2.54 -28.91
N ILE A 113 16.45 1.46 -29.27
CA ILE A 113 16.50 0.21 -28.51
C ILE A 113 17.96 -0.20 -28.40
N LYS A 114 18.39 -0.56 -27.19
CA LYS A 114 19.77 -0.94 -26.90
C LYS A 114 20.24 -2.04 -27.87
N PRO A 115 21.24 -1.77 -28.73
CA PRO A 115 21.81 -2.79 -29.60
C PRO A 115 22.48 -3.89 -28.77
N SER A 116 22.45 -5.14 -29.24
CA SER A 116 23.09 -6.27 -28.53
C SER A 116 24.59 -6.09 -28.30
N SER A 117 25.25 -5.26 -29.10
CA SER A 117 26.68 -4.92 -28.97
C SER A 117 26.98 -3.73 -28.05
N ALA A 118 25.96 -2.97 -27.62
CA ALA A 118 26.15 -1.77 -26.83
C ALA A 118 26.18 -2.07 -25.32
N SER A 119 27.22 -1.59 -24.63
CA SER A 119 27.32 -1.70 -23.17
C SER A 119 26.38 -0.74 -22.42
N LYS A 120 25.92 0.33 -23.08
CA LYS A 120 25.04 1.36 -22.50
C LYS A 120 23.80 1.61 -23.37
N PRO A 121 22.66 2.03 -22.78
CA PRO A 121 21.49 2.45 -23.53
C PRO A 121 21.79 3.66 -24.43
N VAL A 122 21.11 3.74 -25.58
CA VAL A 122 21.23 4.86 -26.53
C VAL A 122 20.02 5.78 -26.35
N TYR A 123 20.29 6.95 -25.78
CA TYR A 123 19.28 7.91 -25.35
C TYR A 123 18.96 8.97 -26.40
N GLY A 124 17.72 9.42 -26.44
CA GLY A 124 17.32 10.58 -27.21
C GLY A 124 17.78 11.91 -26.59
N HIS A 125 17.94 12.93 -27.43
CA HIS A 125 18.33 14.28 -27.08
C HIS A 125 17.15 15.10 -26.51
N TRP A 126 16.74 14.78 -25.29
CA TRP A 126 15.73 15.53 -24.54
C TRP A 126 16.20 15.83 -23.11
N ASN A 127 15.64 16.88 -22.51
CA ASN A 127 16.01 17.32 -21.17
C ASN A 127 15.55 16.31 -20.10
N PRO A 128 16.46 15.65 -19.34
CA PRO A 128 16.10 14.67 -18.32
C PRO A 128 15.08 15.16 -17.28
N ASN A 129 14.97 16.46 -17.04
CA ASN A 129 13.98 17.01 -16.12
C ASN A 129 12.52 16.79 -16.60
N LEU A 130 12.29 16.42 -17.86
CA LEU A 130 10.97 16.00 -18.34
C LEU A 130 10.42 14.77 -17.57
N ILE A 131 11.31 13.97 -16.97
CA ILE A 131 10.93 12.87 -16.07
C ILE A 131 10.06 13.39 -14.92
N PHE A 132 10.38 14.56 -14.34
CA PHE A 132 9.54 15.13 -13.28
C PHE A 132 8.10 15.35 -13.75
N VAL A 133 7.93 15.92 -14.94
CA VAL A 133 6.60 16.24 -15.48
C VAL A 133 5.81 14.96 -15.72
N VAL A 134 6.37 14.02 -16.49
CA VAL A 134 5.65 12.80 -16.87
C VAL A 134 5.38 11.93 -15.64
N TRP A 135 6.37 11.77 -14.76
CA TRP A 135 6.21 10.94 -13.57
C TRP A 135 5.18 11.55 -12.60
N THR A 136 5.17 12.87 -12.42
CA THR A 136 4.14 13.57 -11.64
C THR A 136 2.75 13.36 -12.21
N LEU A 137 2.56 13.57 -13.52
CA LEU A 137 1.27 13.38 -14.18
C LEU A 137 0.80 11.92 -14.10
N SER A 138 1.73 10.97 -14.25
CA SER A 138 1.43 9.54 -14.06
C SER A 138 1.00 9.23 -12.62
N GLY A 139 1.49 9.99 -11.63
CA GLY A 139 1.08 9.90 -10.23
C GLY A 139 -0.41 10.15 -10.04
N ILE A 140 -1.01 11.09 -10.79
CA ILE A 140 -2.46 11.35 -10.74
C ILE A 140 -3.23 10.11 -11.18
N SER A 141 -2.90 9.55 -12.35
CA SER A 141 -3.56 8.33 -12.86
C SER A 141 -3.33 7.14 -11.94
N TYR A 142 -2.13 7.00 -11.38
CA TYR A 142 -1.79 5.95 -10.44
C TYR A 142 -2.65 6.04 -9.18
N GLY A 143 -2.73 7.21 -8.54
CA GLY A 143 -3.59 7.44 -7.37
C GLY A 143 -5.07 7.16 -7.65
N MET A 144 -5.52 7.41 -8.89
CA MET A 144 -6.88 7.06 -9.28
C MET A 144 -7.10 5.53 -9.32
N VAL A 145 -6.24 4.81 -10.03
CA VAL A 145 -6.36 3.34 -10.16
C VAL A 145 -6.25 2.66 -8.80
N GLU A 146 -5.34 3.13 -7.94
CA GLU A 146 -5.10 2.58 -6.60
C GLU A 146 -6.27 2.74 -5.64
N LEU A 147 -7.07 3.78 -5.77
CA LEU A 147 -8.31 3.94 -4.99
C LEU A 147 -9.41 3.03 -5.55
N ILE A 148 -9.65 3.04 -6.85
CA ILE A 148 -10.77 2.28 -7.44
C ILE A 148 -10.57 0.76 -7.28
N ARG A 149 -9.34 0.26 -7.36
CA ARG A 149 -9.07 -1.17 -7.15
C ARG A 149 -9.49 -1.65 -5.75
N ARG A 150 -9.54 -0.78 -4.74
CA ARG A 150 -9.98 -1.15 -3.37
C ARG A 150 -11.51 -1.22 -3.27
N VAL A 151 -12.21 -0.48 -4.12
CA VAL A 151 -13.67 -0.42 -4.18
C VAL A 151 -14.26 -1.62 -4.94
N ILE A 152 -13.62 -2.05 -6.03
CA ILE A 152 -14.19 -3.06 -6.96
C ILE A 152 -14.53 -4.40 -6.29
N PRO A 153 -13.74 -4.94 -5.35
CA PRO A 153 -14.12 -6.16 -4.64
C PRO A 153 -15.51 -6.06 -3.99
N ALA A 154 -15.78 -4.96 -3.28
CA ALA A 154 -17.08 -4.71 -2.67
C ALA A 154 -18.19 -4.53 -3.72
N ASP A 155 -17.89 -3.92 -4.86
CA ASP A 155 -18.84 -3.80 -5.96
C ASP A 155 -19.21 -5.17 -6.57
N ILE A 156 -18.30 -6.14 -6.59
CA ILE A 156 -18.52 -7.45 -7.23
C ILE A 156 -19.30 -8.41 -6.33
N VAL A 157 -18.99 -8.47 -5.03
CA VAL A 157 -19.56 -9.45 -4.08
C VAL A 157 -20.57 -8.87 -3.09
N GLY A 158 -20.76 -7.54 -3.11
CA GLY A 158 -21.64 -6.81 -2.21
C GLY A 158 -21.13 -6.78 -0.76
N GLY A 159 -22.03 -6.54 0.19
CA GLY A 159 -21.72 -6.38 1.62
C GLY A 159 -21.46 -7.68 2.40
N ASN A 160 -21.32 -8.84 1.75
CA ASN A 160 -21.03 -10.08 2.47
C ASN A 160 -19.56 -10.13 2.88
N VAL A 161 -19.31 -9.84 4.16
CA VAL A 161 -17.96 -9.75 4.76
C VAL A 161 -17.11 -11.00 4.51
N SER A 162 -17.70 -12.19 4.58
CA SER A 162 -16.97 -13.46 4.38
C SER A 162 -16.53 -13.63 2.92
N LYS A 163 -17.41 -13.33 1.96
CA LYS A 163 -17.09 -13.34 0.53
C LYS A 163 -16.06 -12.27 0.17
N LEU A 164 -16.23 -11.06 0.72
CA LEU A 164 -15.35 -9.92 0.48
C LEU A 164 -13.92 -10.20 0.95
N ARG A 165 -13.75 -10.67 2.20
CA ARG A 165 -12.45 -11.05 2.75
C ARG A 165 -11.74 -12.11 1.91
N ARG A 166 -12.48 -13.11 1.41
CA ARG A 166 -11.93 -14.18 0.55
C ARG A 166 -11.52 -13.66 -0.82
N MET A 167 -12.33 -12.80 -1.42
CA MET A 167 -12.03 -12.18 -2.70
C MET A 167 -10.81 -11.27 -2.60
N ASP A 168 -10.78 -10.37 -1.61
CA ASP A 168 -9.71 -9.40 -1.41
C ASP A 168 -8.35 -10.10 -1.22
N ALA A 169 -8.30 -11.13 -0.37
CA ALA A 169 -7.13 -11.98 -0.22
C ALA A 169 -6.67 -12.65 -1.54
N THR A 170 -7.61 -13.18 -2.32
CA THR A 170 -7.29 -13.85 -3.59
C THR A 170 -6.72 -12.85 -4.60
N VAL A 171 -7.36 -11.69 -4.73
CA VAL A 171 -6.91 -10.59 -5.58
C VAL A 171 -5.51 -10.14 -5.17
N HIS A 172 -5.27 -9.97 -3.88
CA HIS A 172 -3.98 -9.54 -3.35
C HIS A 172 -2.85 -10.54 -3.67
N ILE A 173 -3.10 -11.85 -3.53
CA ILE A 173 -2.13 -12.89 -3.90
C ILE A 173 -1.78 -12.79 -5.39
N PHE A 174 -2.77 -12.71 -6.28
CA PHE A 174 -2.50 -12.61 -7.73
C PHE A 174 -1.83 -11.28 -8.10
N TYR A 175 -2.17 -10.20 -7.40
CA TYR A 175 -1.51 -8.91 -7.53
C TYR A 175 -0.02 -9.03 -7.19
N GLU A 176 0.35 -9.62 -6.05
CA GLU A 176 1.76 -9.74 -5.67
C GLU A 176 2.54 -10.79 -6.49
N VAL A 177 1.88 -11.84 -6.97
CA VAL A 177 2.47 -12.77 -7.95
C VAL A 177 2.82 -12.02 -9.24
N ALA A 178 1.90 -11.20 -9.75
CA ALA A 178 2.14 -10.35 -10.92
C ALA A 178 3.23 -9.31 -10.65
N GLY A 179 3.29 -8.75 -9.43
CA GLY A 179 4.33 -7.82 -9.00
C GLY A 179 5.72 -8.45 -8.98
N THR A 180 5.83 -9.64 -8.42
CA THR A 180 7.09 -10.39 -8.36
C THR A 180 7.56 -10.77 -9.77
N ALA A 181 6.68 -11.34 -10.59
CA ALA A 181 6.99 -11.69 -11.97
C ALA A 181 7.34 -10.46 -12.82
N GLY A 182 6.61 -9.36 -12.63
CA GLY A 182 6.81 -8.09 -13.33
C GLY A 182 8.17 -7.47 -13.03
N ALA A 183 8.61 -7.46 -11.77
CA ALA A 183 9.91 -6.93 -11.38
C ALA A 183 11.07 -7.76 -11.98
N PHE A 184 10.98 -9.09 -11.96
CA PHE A 184 12.01 -9.93 -12.60
C PHE A 184 12.02 -9.77 -14.12
N ALA A 185 10.84 -9.71 -14.75
CA ALA A 185 10.72 -9.49 -16.18
C ALA A 185 11.21 -8.10 -16.61
N SER A 186 10.95 -7.06 -15.80
CA SER A 186 11.40 -5.69 -16.05
C SER A 186 12.93 -5.60 -15.99
N SER A 187 13.59 -6.32 -15.08
CA SER A 187 15.06 -6.39 -15.05
C SER A 187 15.65 -6.93 -16.35
N SER A 188 15.07 -8.01 -16.88
CA SER A 188 15.45 -8.59 -18.17
C SER A 188 15.21 -7.61 -19.32
N ALA A 189 14.05 -6.94 -19.32
CA ALA A 189 13.72 -5.93 -20.32
C ALA A 189 14.65 -4.72 -20.29
N ILE A 190 15.00 -4.19 -19.12
CA ILE A 190 15.99 -3.10 -18.97
C ILE A 190 17.35 -3.53 -19.52
N SER A 191 17.76 -4.76 -19.23
CA SER A 191 19.05 -5.29 -19.68
C SER A 191 19.14 -5.42 -21.20
N ARG A 192 18.04 -5.83 -21.86
CA ARG A 192 17.96 -6.08 -23.31
C ARG A 192 17.57 -4.86 -24.13
N LEU A 193 16.55 -4.12 -23.72
CA LEU A 193 15.97 -3.00 -24.47
C LEU A 193 16.59 -1.65 -24.09
N GLY A 194 17.25 -1.56 -22.94
CA GLY A 194 17.62 -0.30 -22.31
C GLY A 194 16.50 0.24 -21.43
N ASN A 195 16.84 1.01 -20.39
CA ASN A 195 15.88 1.62 -19.46
C ASN A 195 14.92 2.64 -20.13
N ASN A 196 15.28 3.16 -21.30
CA ASN A 196 14.45 4.07 -22.10
C ASN A 196 13.35 3.37 -22.90
N TYR A 197 13.52 2.08 -23.23
CA TYR A 197 12.53 1.28 -23.98
C TYR A 197 11.98 0.10 -23.20
N SER A 198 12.49 -0.19 -22.00
CA SER A 198 12.05 -1.34 -21.22
C SER A 198 10.59 -1.26 -20.78
N PHE A 199 10.04 -0.06 -20.62
CA PHE A 199 8.61 0.16 -20.35
C PHE A 199 7.74 0.17 -21.62
N LEU A 200 8.24 -0.29 -22.77
CA LEU A 200 7.43 -0.51 -23.99
C LEU A 200 6.23 -1.45 -23.72
N LEU A 201 6.40 -2.40 -22.80
CA LEU A 201 5.33 -3.32 -22.41
C LEU A 201 4.30 -2.67 -21.47
N THR A 202 4.64 -1.56 -20.80
CA THR A 202 3.71 -0.89 -19.88
C THR A 202 2.44 -0.41 -20.58
N PRO A 203 2.47 0.37 -21.67
CA PRO A 203 1.25 0.75 -22.39
C PRO A 203 0.42 -0.45 -22.83
N VAL A 204 1.06 -1.53 -23.30
CA VAL A 204 0.38 -2.74 -23.76
C VAL A 204 -0.41 -3.39 -22.62
N PHE A 205 0.25 -3.58 -21.47
CA PHE A 205 -0.39 -4.15 -20.29
C PHE A 205 -1.48 -3.24 -19.71
N PHE A 206 -1.27 -1.92 -19.70
CA PHE A 206 -2.26 -0.96 -19.23
C PHE A 206 -3.49 -0.89 -20.13
N VAL A 207 -3.30 -0.92 -21.45
CA VAL A 207 -4.42 -1.00 -22.41
C VAL A 207 -5.16 -2.31 -22.26
N ALA A 208 -4.45 -3.44 -22.14
CA ALA A 208 -5.06 -4.74 -21.88
C ALA A 208 -5.88 -4.74 -20.59
N ALA A 209 -5.34 -4.18 -19.50
CA ALA A 209 -6.06 -4.03 -18.23
C ALA A 209 -7.35 -3.20 -18.40
N GLY A 210 -7.26 -2.05 -19.08
CA GLY A 210 -8.41 -1.20 -19.38
C GLY A 210 -9.48 -1.92 -20.20
N CYS A 211 -9.08 -2.62 -21.28
CA CYS A 211 -9.98 -3.42 -22.11
C CYS A 211 -10.67 -4.54 -21.32
N ILE A 212 -9.93 -5.27 -20.47
CA ILE A 212 -10.50 -6.33 -19.62
C ILE A 212 -11.52 -5.74 -18.64
N TRP A 213 -11.21 -4.61 -18.02
CA TRP A 213 -12.12 -3.96 -17.06
C TRP A 213 -13.41 -3.42 -17.69
N PHE A 214 -13.41 -3.06 -18.98
CA PHE A 214 -14.65 -2.72 -19.68
C PHE A 214 -15.65 -3.88 -19.79
N VAL A 215 -15.15 -5.13 -19.81
CA VAL A 215 -15.97 -6.33 -19.94
C VAL A 215 -16.63 -6.71 -18.61
N ILE A 216 -16.20 -6.13 -17.48
CA ILE A 216 -16.86 -6.32 -16.18
C ILE A 216 -18.30 -5.82 -16.27
N SER A 217 -19.24 -6.71 -15.95
CA SER A 217 -20.69 -6.50 -16.08
C SER A 217 -21.14 -5.36 -15.17
N SER A 218 -22.22 -4.63 -15.51
CA SER A 218 -22.62 -3.42 -14.78
C SER A 218 -22.70 -3.67 -13.27
N LEU A 219 -21.74 -3.09 -12.54
CA LEU A 219 -21.75 -3.00 -11.09
C LEU A 219 -22.74 -1.89 -10.73
N ASN A 220 -24.03 -2.20 -10.83
CA ASN A 220 -25.10 -1.26 -10.55
C ASN A 220 -25.54 -1.44 -9.09
N PHE A 221 -25.60 -0.31 -8.36
CA PHE A 221 -26.33 -0.08 -7.10
C PHE A 221 -25.69 -0.29 -5.71
N SER A 222 -24.43 -0.73 -5.55
CA SER A 222 -23.76 -0.73 -4.21
C SER A 222 -22.51 0.15 -4.11
N SER A 223 -22.06 0.75 -5.21
CA SER A 223 -20.77 1.46 -5.29
C SER A 223 -20.68 2.71 -4.45
N THR A 224 -21.79 3.42 -4.22
CA THR A 224 -21.74 4.67 -3.44
C THR A 224 -21.26 4.41 -2.01
N GLU A 225 -21.69 3.33 -1.35
CA GLU A 225 -21.29 3.06 0.04
C GLU A 225 -19.87 2.50 0.13
N ALA A 226 -19.45 1.62 -0.77
CA ALA A 226 -18.07 1.12 -0.81
C ALA A 226 -17.08 2.25 -1.13
N ILE A 227 -17.43 3.13 -2.07
CA ILE A 227 -16.64 4.32 -2.41
C ILE A 227 -16.64 5.29 -1.23
N LYS A 228 -17.78 5.52 -0.57
CA LYS A 228 -17.82 6.34 0.64
C LYS A 228 -16.93 5.77 1.74
N GLN A 229 -16.92 4.45 1.94
CA GLN A 229 -16.04 3.81 2.94
C GLN A 229 -14.55 3.97 2.59
N GLU A 230 -14.16 3.78 1.32
CA GLU A 230 -12.76 3.99 0.89
C GLU A 230 -12.36 5.47 0.91
N LEU A 231 -13.24 6.36 0.47
CA LEU A 231 -13.05 7.81 0.61
C LEU A 231 -12.98 8.21 2.07
N GLU A 232 -13.82 7.63 2.93
CA GLU A 232 -13.73 7.77 4.37
C GLU A 232 -12.35 7.34 4.83
N GLN A 233 -11.87 6.14 4.51
CA GLN A 233 -10.51 5.71 4.86
C GLN A 233 -9.41 6.65 4.36
N GLN A 234 -9.63 7.41 3.29
CA GLN A 234 -8.69 8.41 2.80
C GLN A 234 -8.91 9.83 3.36
N GLY A 235 -9.89 10.01 4.25
CA GLY A 235 -10.27 11.31 4.83
C GLY A 235 -11.02 12.23 3.86
N LEU A 236 -11.62 11.67 2.82
CA LEU A 236 -12.32 12.34 1.72
C LEU A 236 -13.85 12.15 1.75
N ALA A 237 -14.39 11.67 2.88
CA ALA A 237 -15.81 11.37 3.09
C ALA A 237 -16.80 12.47 2.63
N ASN A 238 -16.40 13.75 2.74
CA ASN A 238 -17.27 14.91 2.48
C ASN A 238 -17.11 15.55 1.11
N VAL A 239 -16.23 15.04 0.24
CA VAL A 239 -16.31 15.40 -1.19
C VAL A 239 -17.72 15.07 -1.70
N ASP A 240 -18.41 14.15 -1.02
CA ASP A 240 -19.76 13.71 -1.32
C ASP A 240 -20.90 14.64 -0.83
N LYS A 241 -20.80 15.21 0.39
CA LYS A 241 -21.98 15.72 1.14
C LYS A 241 -22.35 17.20 0.95
N GLY A 242 -21.63 17.97 0.15
CA GLY A 242 -21.80 19.43 0.09
C GLY A 242 -22.25 19.97 -1.26
N THR A 243 -23.54 20.30 -1.37
CA THR A 243 -24.14 21.20 -2.38
C THR A 243 -24.35 20.62 -3.78
N LYS A 244 -25.51 20.96 -4.39
CA LYS A 244 -25.75 20.93 -5.84
C LYS A 244 -24.84 21.93 -6.57
N ALA A 245 -23.55 21.92 -6.29
CA ALA A 245 -22.58 22.70 -7.02
C ALA A 245 -22.39 22.02 -8.38
N ASN A 246 -23.01 22.58 -9.42
CA ASN A 246 -22.91 22.07 -10.79
C ASN A 246 -21.46 22.06 -11.32
N ASN A 247 -20.54 22.81 -10.69
CA ASN A 247 -19.17 22.96 -11.12
C ASN A 247 -18.22 21.94 -10.47
N TYR A 248 -17.60 21.11 -11.31
CA TYR A 248 -16.61 20.11 -10.94
C TYR A 248 -15.41 20.71 -10.17
N LEU A 249 -14.94 21.89 -10.56
CA LEU A 249 -13.83 22.57 -9.90
C LEU A 249 -14.14 22.96 -8.44
N VAL A 250 -15.39 23.33 -8.17
CA VAL A 250 -15.84 23.66 -6.80
C VAL A 250 -15.83 22.40 -5.93
N GLN A 251 -16.22 21.25 -6.48
CA GLN A 251 -16.18 19.96 -5.76
C GLN A 251 -14.73 19.54 -5.44
N ILE A 252 -13.79 19.73 -6.37
CA ILE A 252 -12.37 19.49 -6.12
C ILE A 252 -11.85 20.40 -5.00
N PHE A 253 -12.17 21.70 -5.06
CA PHE A 253 -11.73 22.65 -4.04
C PHE A 253 -12.25 22.27 -2.65
N HIS A 254 -13.53 21.92 -2.54
CA HIS A 254 -14.08 21.38 -1.29
C HIS A 254 -13.37 20.09 -0.84
N GLY A 255 -13.02 19.22 -1.78
CA GLY A 255 -12.26 18.01 -1.48
C GLY A 255 -10.88 18.29 -0.89
N VAL A 256 -10.15 19.26 -1.42
CA VAL A 256 -8.86 19.70 -0.87
C VAL A 256 -9.02 20.28 0.53
N VAL A 257 -10.03 21.14 0.75
CA VAL A 257 -10.31 21.72 2.07
C VAL A 257 -10.67 20.64 3.09
N HIS A 258 -11.53 19.69 2.71
CA HIS A 258 -11.93 18.59 3.60
C HIS A 258 -10.78 17.63 3.88
N PHE A 259 -9.93 17.35 2.90
CA PHE A 259 -8.71 16.58 3.13
C PHE A 259 -7.82 17.25 4.17
N GLY A 260 -7.58 18.56 4.05
CA GLY A 260 -6.81 19.33 5.04
C GLY A 260 -7.44 19.31 6.44
N GLN A 261 -8.76 19.43 6.54
CA GLN A 261 -9.49 19.29 7.80
C GLN A 261 -9.35 17.89 8.39
N SER A 262 -9.40 16.83 7.57
CA SER A 262 -9.20 15.44 8.00
C SER A 262 -7.79 15.21 8.53
N VAL A 263 -6.77 15.76 7.87
CA VAL A 263 -5.38 15.71 8.35
C VAL A 263 -5.23 16.43 9.69
N TYR A 264 -5.86 17.60 9.87
CA TYR A 264 -5.82 18.34 11.12
C TYR A 264 -6.54 17.63 12.28
N LEU A 265 -7.74 17.10 12.04
CA LEU A 265 -8.46 16.32 13.05
C LEU A 265 -7.72 15.01 13.37
N GLY A 266 -7.13 14.38 12.36
CA GLY A 266 -6.33 13.17 12.49
C GLY A 266 -5.09 13.40 13.33
N SER A 267 -4.37 14.50 13.08
CA SER A 267 -3.20 14.87 13.88
C SER A 267 -3.58 15.12 15.34
N LYS A 268 -4.67 15.84 15.59
CA LYS A 268 -5.19 16.03 16.95
C LYS A 268 -5.54 14.70 17.61
N LEU A 269 -6.24 13.81 16.91
CA LEU A 269 -6.67 12.52 17.46
C LEU A 269 -5.48 11.61 17.76
N VAL A 270 -4.53 11.48 16.83
CA VAL A 270 -3.33 10.63 16.97
C VAL A 270 -2.39 11.16 18.03
N LEU A 271 -2.10 12.47 18.04
CA LEU A 271 -1.11 13.06 18.94
C LEU A 271 -1.64 13.29 20.37
N THR A 272 -2.96 13.44 20.56
CA THR A 272 -3.55 13.66 21.90
C THR A 272 -3.89 12.36 22.62
N ASN A 273 -4.22 11.29 21.87
CA ASN A 273 -4.61 10.02 22.47
C ASN A 273 -3.44 9.03 22.51
N ARG A 274 -3.05 8.62 23.72
CA ARG A 274 -2.06 7.54 23.93
C ARG A 274 -2.39 6.25 23.15
N ARG A 275 -3.69 5.98 22.92
CA ARG A 275 -4.15 4.82 22.13
C ARG A 275 -3.67 4.83 20.68
N PHE A 276 -3.38 5.99 20.10
CA PHE A 276 -3.09 6.14 18.68
C PHE A 276 -1.71 6.73 18.39
N ILE A 277 -1.06 7.39 19.36
CA ILE A 277 0.23 8.07 19.16
C ILE A 277 1.33 7.15 18.60
N TRP A 278 1.31 5.87 18.96
CA TRP A 278 2.27 4.86 18.50
C TRP A 278 2.07 4.47 17.03
N LEU A 279 0.90 4.73 16.44
CA LEU A 279 0.64 4.47 15.02
C LEU A 279 1.53 5.36 14.14
N LEU A 280 1.90 6.55 14.60
CA LEU A 280 2.74 7.46 13.80
C LEU A 280 4.08 6.81 13.40
N PRO A 281 4.92 6.35 14.35
CA PRO A 281 6.15 5.62 14.00
C PRO A 281 5.87 4.22 13.42
N SER A 282 4.90 3.47 13.96
CA SER A 282 4.64 2.10 13.49
C SER A 282 4.02 2.02 12.09
N TYR A 283 3.38 3.09 11.61
CA TYR A 283 2.77 3.16 10.28
C TYR A 283 3.59 4.05 9.33
N ALA A 284 3.68 5.34 9.63
CA ALA A 284 4.19 6.33 8.67
C ALA A 284 5.70 6.23 8.48
N LEU A 285 6.45 6.03 9.58
CA LEU A 285 7.90 5.83 9.51
C LEU A 285 8.23 4.47 8.89
N ALA A 286 7.58 3.38 9.33
CA ALA A 286 7.78 2.05 8.76
C ALA A 286 7.53 2.02 7.24
N LEU A 287 6.41 2.59 6.78
CA LEU A 287 6.07 2.69 5.35
C LEU A 287 7.13 3.48 4.56
N PHE A 288 7.62 4.58 5.13
CA PHE A 288 8.70 5.36 4.53
C PHE A 288 9.98 4.52 4.41
N MET A 289 10.42 3.85 5.48
CA MET A 289 11.65 3.06 5.47
C MET A 289 11.63 1.96 4.41
N HIS A 290 10.50 1.26 4.31
CA HIS A 290 10.30 0.22 3.31
C HIS A 290 10.34 0.77 1.88
N ARG A 291 9.58 1.84 1.60
CA ARG A 291 9.56 2.44 0.26
C ARG A 291 10.90 3.06 -0.13
N PHE A 292 11.61 3.65 0.82
CA PHE A 292 12.94 4.18 0.61
C PHE A 292 13.96 3.07 0.30
N LEU A 293 13.83 1.92 0.96
CA LEU A 293 14.65 0.73 0.71
C LEU A 293 14.52 0.26 -0.75
N GLU A 294 13.29 0.09 -1.23
CA GLU A 294 13.00 -0.39 -2.59
C GLU A 294 13.33 0.65 -3.67
N SER A 295 12.90 1.89 -3.45
CA SER A 295 12.81 2.90 -4.51
C SER A 295 14.08 3.75 -4.62
N THR A 296 14.90 3.81 -3.57
CA THR A 296 16.14 4.59 -3.55
C THR A 296 17.36 3.71 -3.26
N LEU A 297 17.41 2.98 -2.14
CA LEU A 297 18.60 2.22 -1.77
C LEU A 297 18.91 1.06 -2.72
N ALA A 298 17.90 0.29 -3.15
CA ALA A 298 18.10 -0.79 -4.11
C ALA A 298 18.65 -0.26 -5.45
N VAL A 299 18.12 0.87 -5.93
CA VAL A 299 18.58 1.54 -7.16
C VAL A 299 20.01 2.05 -6.98
N ALA A 300 20.31 2.69 -5.84
CA ALA A 300 21.64 3.19 -5.55
C ALA A 300 22.69 2.09 -5.44
N PHE A 301 22.36 1.00 -4.75
CA PHE A 301 23.25 -0.16 -4.63
C PHE A 301 23.52 -0.80 -6.00
N ALA A 302 22.47 -1.11 -6.76
CA ALA A 302 22.63 -1.71 -8.09
C ALA A 302 23.45 -0.83 -9.04
N LYS A 303 23.19 0.47 -9.07
CA LYS A 303 23.88 1.40 -9.96
C LYS A 303 25.33 1.68 -9.52
N ARG A 304 25.56 2.03 -8.26
CA ARG A 304 26.86 2.55 -7.78
C ARG A 304 27.79 1.47 -7.27
N THR A 305 27.25 0.35 -6.78
CA THR A 305 28.05 -0.77 -6.27
C THR A 305 28.20 -1.85 -7.33
N LEU A 306 27.09 -2.31 -7.91
CA LEU A 306 27.11 -3.40 -8.89
C LEU A 306 27.40 -2.93 -10.32
N GLY A 307 27.24 -1.63 -10.60
CA GLY A 307 27.52 -1.03 -11.91
C GLY A 307 26.42 -1.21 -12.95
N THR A 308 25.31 -1.86 -12.60
CA THR A 308 24.19 -2.15 -13.52
C THR A 308 22.86 -1.79 -12.87
N SER A 309 22.24 -0.70 -13.32
CA SER A 309 20.97 -0.19 -12.78
C SER A 309 19.81 -1.18 -12.92
N ALA A 310 19.81 -2.03 -13.96
CA ALA A 310 18.80 -3.06 -14.21
C ALA A 310 18.65 -4.07 -13.06
N TRP A 311 19.73 -4.34 -12.32
CA TRP A 311 19.73 -5.31 -11.22
C TRP A 311 18.97 -4.83 -9.99
N SER A 312 18.65 -3.53 -9.91
CA SER A 312 17.74 -3.00 -8.87
C SER A 312 16.39 -3.70 -8.90
N GLN A 313 15.91 -4.10 -10.08
CA GLN A 313 14.63 -4.79 -10.23
C GLN A 313 14.66 -6.26 -9.79
N ILE A 314 15.84 -6.90 -9.77
CA ILE A 314 16.01 -8.22 -9.13
C ILE A 314 15.87 -8.06 -7.61
N ILE A 315 16.48 -7.01 -7.06
CA ILE A 315 16.41 -6.71 -5.63
C ILE A 315 14.97 -6.39 -5.22
N VAL A 316 14.28 -5.52 -5.97
CA VAL A 316 12.86 -5.20 -5.77
C VAL A 316 11.97 -6.42 -5.97
N GLY A 317 12.25 -7.30 -6.94
CA GLY A 317 11.52 -8.56 -7.09
C GLY A 317 11.64 -9.48 -5.87
N GLY A 318 12.79 -9.50 -5.20
CA GLY A 318 12.94 -10.15 -3.89
C GLY A 318 12.08 -9.50 -2.80
N SER A 319 11.98 -8.17 -2.81
CA SER A 319 11.10 -7.41 -1.91
C SER A 319 9.63 -7.78 -2.12
N ASN A 320 9.12 -7.69 -3.35
CA ASN A 320 7.74 -8.05 -3.71
C ASN A 320 7.41 -9.51 -3.32
N PHE A 321 8.37 -10.42 -3.49
CA PHE A 321 8.21 -11.81 -3.04
C PHE A 321 8.10 -11.92 -1.52
N GLY A 322 8.87 -11.13 -0.77
CA GLY A 322 8.73 -11.00 0.68
C GLY A 322 7.35 -10.49 1.09
N GLU A 323 6.83 -9.46 0.39
CA GLU A 323 5.48 -8.92 0.64
C GLU A 323 4.41 -10.00 0.44
N LEU A 324 4.48 -10.76 -0.66
CA LEU A 324 3.60 -11.91 -0.93
C LEU A 324 3.60 -12.92 0.23
N LEU A 325 4.79 -13.30 0.72
CA LEU A 325 4.93 -14.25 1.83
C LEU A 325 4.38 -13.68 3.15
N GLY A 326 4.59 -12.39 3.42
CA GLY A 326 4.08 -11.71 4.61
C GLY A 326 2.55 -11.68 4.64
N ALA A 327 1.93 -11.22 3.54
CA ALA A 327 0.48 -11.17 3.40
C ALA A 327 -0.16 -12.57 3.48
N ALA A 328 0.43 -13.56 2.81
CA ALA A 328 -0.04 -14.95 2.89
C ALA A 328 0.04 -15.52 4.31
N THR A 329 1.08 -15.17 5.06
CA THR A 329 1.26 -15.65 6.44
C THR A 329 0.23 -15.03 7.38
N VAL A 330 -0.04 -13.73 7.28
CA VAL A 330 -1.11 -13.08 8.06
C VAL A 330 -2.46 -13.71 7.79
N LEU A 331 -2.76 -14.05 6.54
CA LEU A 331 -4.01 -14.74 6.20
C LEU A 331 -4.12 -16.10 6.91
N VAL A 332 -3.06 -16.90 6.88
CA VAL A 332 -3.03 -18.24 7.49
C VAL A 332 -3.07 -18.16 9.02
N LEU A 333 -2.42 -17.17 9.61
CA LEU A 333 -2.29 -17.01 11.07
C LEU A 333 -3.27 -16.00 11.67
N SER A 334 -4.28 -15.55 10.93
CA SER A 334 -5.24 -14.54 11.37
C SER A 334 -5.99 -14.90 12.66
N ASP A 335 -6.24 -16.20 12.90
CA ASP A 335 -6.90 -16.67 14.14
C ASP A 335 -5.92 -16.82 15.32
N VAL A 336 -4.61 -16.84 15.05
CA VAL A 336 -3.55 -17.06 16.06
C VAL A 336 -2.94 -15.75 16.52
N VAL A 337 -2.70 -14.82 15.58
CA VAL A 337 -2.12 -13.51 15.85
C VAL A 337 -3.21 -12.45 15.71
N THR A 338 -3.78 -12.06 16.85
CA THR A 338 -4.97 -11.19 16.89
C THR A 338 -4.64 -9.70 16.92
N THR A 339 -3.37 -9.33 17.17
CA THR A 339 -2.93 -7.93 17.20
C THR A 339 -1.80 -7.69 16.20
N PRO A 340 -1.59 -6.45 15.74
CA PRO A 340 -0.54 -6.13 14.78
C PRO A 340 0.88 -6.14 15.38
N LEU A 341 1.01 -6.15 16.70
CA LEU A 341 2.31 -5.94 17.37
C LEU A 341 3.39 -6.99 17.07
N PRO A 342 3.10 -8.30 16.99
CA PRO A 342 4.14 -9.28 16.64
C PRO A 342 4.76 -8.99 15.27
N TRP A 343 3.94 -8.60 14.30
CA TRP A 343 4.37 -8.30 12.93
C TRP A 343 5.19 -7.02 12.89
N LEU A 344 4.75 -5.96 13.58
CA LEU A 344 5.49 -4.70 13.66
C LEU A 344 6.84 -4.84 14.39
N ARG A 345 6.92 -5.72 15.38
CA ARG A 345 8.20 -6.03 16.05
C ARG A 345 9.13 -6.81 15.14
N LEU A 346 8.59 -7.79 14.42
CA LEU A 346 9.34 -8.54 13.43
C LEU A 346 9.87 -7.62 12.34
N ASP A 347 9.04 -6.73 11.81
CA ASP A 347 9.42 -5.68 10.85
C ASP A 347 10.55 -4.82 11.40
N ALA A 348 10.36 -4.24 12.59
CA ALA A 348 11.38 -3.41 13.23
C ALA A 348 12.72 -4.13 13.37
N VAL A 349 12.74 -5.39 13.80
CA VAL A 349 13.98 -6.17 13.91
C VAL A 349 14.57 -6.46 12.52
N ALA A 350 13.74 -6.86 11.55
CA ALA A 350 14.16 -7.20 10.20
C ALA A 350 14.80 -6.01 9.47
N LEU A 351 14.38 -4.76 9.72
CA LEU A 351 15.01 -3.56 9.16
C LEU A 351 16.55 -3.51 9.40
N ASN A 352 17.07 -4.14 10.46
CA ASN A 352 18.52 -4.18 10.71
C ASN A 352 19.28 -5.03 9.69
N LEU A 353 18.62 -5.89 8.91
CA LEU A 353 19.25 -6.67 7.84
C LEU A 353 19.83 -5.78 6.73
N VAL A 354 19.43 -4.50 6.64
CA VAL A 354 20.01 -3.52 5.72
C VAL A 354 21.51 -3.28 5.99
N TRP A 355 22.03 -3.61 7.18
CA TRP A 355 23.47 -3.63 7.49
C TRP A 355 24.30 -4.57 6.61
N VAL A 356 23.64 -5.50 5.92
CA VAL A 356 24.29 -6.35 4.92
C VAL A 356 24.78 -5.52 3.72
N LEU A 357 24.11 -4.42 3.36
CA LEU A 357 24.46 -3.60 2.19
C LEU A 357 25.88 -3.00 2.26
N PRO A 358 26.31 -2.31 3.35
CA PRO A 358 27.70 -1.87 3.47
C PRO A 358 28.71 -3.00 3.35
N SER A 359 28.43 -4.14 3.98
CA SER A 359 29.33 -5.30 3.98
C SER A 359 29.45 -5.87 2.57
N PHE A 360 28.33 -6.00 1.86
CA PHE A 360 28.32 -6.44 0.47
C PHE A 360 28.98 -5.42 -0.44
N ALA A 361 28.85 -4.11 -0.21
CA ALA A 361 29.50 -3.11 -1.02
C ALA A 361 31.03 -3.21 -1.05
N THR A 362 31.65 -3.76 0.01
CA THR A 362 33.10 -4.01 0.04
C THR A 362 33.55 -5.28 -0.70
N ARG A 363 32.64 -6.25 -0.90
CA ARG A 363 32.94 -7.58 -1.44
C ARG A 363 32.30 -7.85 -2.79
N ALA A 364 31.30 -7.06 -3.16
CA ALA A 364 30.47 -7.30 -4.32
C ALA A 364 31.30 -7.15 -5.60
N GLN A 365 31.25 -8.19 -6.41
CA GLN A 365 31.73 -8.16 -7.78
C GLN A 365 30.59 -7.65 -8.67
N LYS A 366 30.93 -7.20 -9.89
CA LYS A 366 29.96 -6.71 -10.88
C LYS A 366 29.25 -7.87 -11.56
N ASP A 367 28.61 -8.72 -10.75
CA ASP A 367 27.92 -9.93 -11.17
C ASP A 367 26.49 -9.96 -10.63
N VAL A 368 25.59 -10.53 -11.43
CA VAL A 368 24.16 -10.65 -11.10
C VAL A 368 23.92 -11.49 -9.84
N SER A 369 24.83 -12.38 -9.48
CA SER A 369 24.72 -13.22 -8.27
C SER A 369 24.63 -12.37 -7.00
N TRP A 370 25.30 -11.22 -6.95
CA TRP A 370 25.22 -10.29 -5.81
C TRP A 370 23.87 -9.60 -5.71
N ALA A 371 23.21 -9.34 -6.85
CA ALA A 371 21.84 -8.80 -6.84
C ALA A 371 20.85 -9.80 -6.22
N TRP A 372 20.98 -11.10 -6.52
CA TRP A 372 20.17 -12.15 -5.91
C TRP A 372 20.45 -12.33 -4.42
N ARG A 373 21.71 -12.18 -3.98
CA ARG A 373 22.05 -12.22 -2.55
C ARG A 373 21.42 -11.06 -1.78
N VAL A 374 21.41 -9.85 -2.37
CA VAL A 374 20.73 -8.69 -1.78
C VAL A 374 19.21 -8.91 -1.80
N ALA A 375 18.65 -9.39 -2.90
CA ALA A 375 17.23 -9.75 -2.99
C ALA A 375 16.82 -10.71 -1.86
N GLY A 376 17.64 -11.74 -1.59
CA GLY A 376 17.43 -12.67 -0.47
C GLY A 376 17.40 -12.00 0.91
N SER A 377 18.23 -10.96 1.12
CA SER A 377 18.21 -10.17 2.36
C SER A 377 17.00 -9.24 2.50
N PHE A 378 16.36 -8.87 1.38
CA PHE A 378 15.18 -8.00 1.39
C PHE A 378 13.89 -8.77 1.67
N ILE A 379 13.80 -10.05 1.26
CA ILE A 379 12.65 -10.92 1.55
C ILE A 379 12.15 -10.82 3.00
N PRO A 380 12.98 -11.05 4.05
CA PRO A 380 12.52 -10.97 5.43
C PRO A 380 12.12 -9.56 5.88
N ILE A 381 12.72 -8.52 5.30
CA ILE A 381 12.35 -7.12 5.59
C ILE A 381 10.92 -6.88 5.08
N SER A 382 10.70 -7.14 3.80
CA SER A 382 9.42 -6.92 3.14
C SER A 382 8.31 -7.85 3.65
N PHE A 383 8.68 -9.05 4.11
CA PHE A 383 7.79 -9.94 4.84
C PHE A 383 7.25 -9.30 6.12
N GLY A 384 8.15 -8.77 6.96
CA GLY A 384 7.79 -8.13 8.21
C GLY A 384 6.89 -6.92 7.96
N TRP A 385 7.30 -6.07 7.02
CA TRP A 385 6.55 -4.91 6.57
C TRP A 385 5.12 -5.26 6.11
N ALA A 386 4.97 -6.16 5.13
CA ALA A 386 3.65 -6.49 4.57
C ALA A 386 2.73 -7.14 5.60
N ALA A 387 3.28 -7.99 6.48
CA ALA A 387 2.52 -8.55 7.58
C ALA A 387 2.07 -7.47 8.58
N GLY A 388 2.95 -6.50 8.86
CA GLY A 388 2.66 -5.33 9.68
C GLY A 388 1.54 -4.46 9.07
N ASP A 389 1.64 -4.11 7.80
CA ASP A 389 0.69 -3.22 7.11
C ASP A 389 -0.73 -3.81 7.09
N VAL A 390 -0.87 -5.08 6.66
CA VAL A 390 -2.17 -5.76 6.59
C VAL A 390 -2.82 -5.86 7.98
N SER A 391 -2.06 -6.23 9.00
CA SER A 391 -2.57 -6.37 10.36
C SER A 391 -2.87 -5.02 11.02
N LEU A 392 -2.07 -3.98 10.72
CA LEU A 392 -2.24 -2.64 11.28
C LEU A 392 -3.45 -1.93 10.67
N ALA A 393 -3.66 -2.06 9.36
CA ALA A 393 -4.85 -1.55 8.69
C ALA A 393 -6.13 -2.15 9.30
N ALA A 394 -6.17 -3.48 9.48
CA ALA A 394 -7.29 -4.16 10.12
C ALA A 394 -7.52 -3.66 11.56
N TYR A 395 -6.46 -3.48 12.34
CA TYR A 395 -6.55 -2.96 13.70
C TYR A 395 -7.07 -1.52 13.75
N ILE A 396 -6.60 -0.62 12.88
CA ILE A 396 -7.04 0.77 12.83
C ILE A 396 -8.54 0.83 12.50
N GLN A 397 -8.99 0.02 11.54
CA GLN A 397 -10.40 -0.10 11.17
C GLN A 397 -11.25 -0.55 12.37
N SER A 398 -10.87 -1.62 13.08
CA SER A 398 -11.62 -2.11 14.24
C SER A 398 -11.55 -1.18 15.46
N ALA A 399 -10.41 -0.53 15.70
CA ALA A 399 -10.23 0.33 16.87
C ALA A 399 -11.03 1.64 16.76
N LEU A 400 -11.29 2.10 15.53
CA LEU A 400 -11.97 3.37 15.26
C LEU A 400 -13.46 3.20 14.96
N SER A 401 -13.92 2.01 14.55
CA SER A 401 -15.35 1.69 14.51
C SER A 401 -16.00 1.78 15.89
N ASP A 402 -15.24 1.48 16.94
CA ASP A 402 -15.72 1.49 18.34
C ASP A 402 -15.54 2.86 19.02
N SER A 403 -15.00 3.86 18.31
CA SER A 403 -14.67 5.16 18.90
C SER A 403 -15.87 6.11 18.86
N ALA A 404 -16.32 6.60 20.01
CA ALA A 404 -17.41 7.58 20.15
C ALA A 404 -17.09 8.98 19.56
N PHE A 405 -15.99 9.12 18.81
CA PHE A 405 -15.57 10.36 18.18
C PHE A 405 -16.39 10.61 16.91
N SER A 406 -17.52 11.30 17.08
CA SER A 406 -18.33 11.80 15.97
C SER A 406 -18.05 13.28 15.73
N HIS A 407 -17.39 13.61 14.61
CA HIS A 407 -17.38 14.97 14.08
C HIS A 407 -18.43 15.05 12.97
N LYS A 408 -19.22 16.13 12.92
CA LYS A 408 -20.41 16.28 12.05
C LYS A 408 -20.17 15.94 10.56
N ASN A 409 -18.92 16.06 10.12
CA ASN A 409 -18.53 15.90 8.73
C ASN A 409 -17.45 14.79 8.57
N ILE A 410 -16.50 14.61 9.49
CA ILE A 410 -15.31 13.77 9.22
C ILE A 410 -15.34 12.52 10.11
N SER A 411 -15.17 11.34 9.52
CA SER A 411 -15.05 10.08 10.26
C SER A 411 -13.70 9.99 10.99
N ALA A 412 -13.69 9.39 12.18
CA ALA A 412 -12.45 9.21 12.96
C ALA A 412 -11.42 8.33 12.21
N LEU A 413 -11.90 7.26 11.56
CA LEU A 413 -11.09 6.40 10.70
C LEU A 413 -10.40 7.20 9.60
N GLY A 414 -11.16 8.03 8.89
CA GLY A 414 -10.64 8.83 7.80
C GLY A 414 -9.66 9.91 8.22
N ALA A 415 -9.93 10.55 9.34
CA ALA A 415 -9.03 11.54 9.91
C ALA A 415 -7.66 10.91 10.23
N VAL A 416 -7.66 9.77 10.95
CA VAL A 416 -6.42 9.08 11.34
C VAL A 416 -5.62 8.63 10.12
N MET A 417 -6.26 7.94 9.18
CA MET A 417 -5.57 7.42 8.00
C MET A 417 -5.07 8.55 7.09
N ALA A 418 -5.86 9.62 6.88
CA ALA A 418 -5.41 10.78 6.11
C ALA A 418 -4.17 11.44 6.73
N PHE A 419 -4.13 11.57 8.07
CA PHE A 419 -2.97 12.10 8.77
C PHE A 419 -1.73 11.18 8.64
N LEU A 420 -1.89 9.87 8.85
CA LEU A 420 -0.78 8.90 8.77
C LEU A 420 -0.20 8.82 7.35
N TYR A 421 -1.05 8.71 6.32
CA TYR A 421 -0.61 8.69 4.92
C TYR A 421 0.03 10.02 4.51
N SER A 422 -0.57 11.16 4.88
CA SER A 422 0.02 12.48 4.58
C SER A 422 1.39 12.64 5.23
N THR A 423 1.54 12.18 6.48
CA THR A 423 2.82 12.21 7.19
C THR A 423 3.85 11.37 6.45
N TYR A 424 3.50 10.14 6.05
CA TYR A 424 4.37 9.29 5.25
C TYR A 424 4.82 9.98 3.94
N ILE A 425 3.90 10.60 3.20
CA ILE A 425 4.23 11.26 1.93
C ILE A 425 5.19 12.42 2.14
N VAL A 426 4.96 13.22 3.19
CA VAL A 426 5.86 14.33 3.55
C VAL A 426 7.23 13.80 3.98
N LEU A 427 7.27 12.77 4.83
CA LEU A 427 8.52 12.11 5.23
C LEU A 427 9.27 11.59 4.00
N ASN A 428 8.59 10.89 3.11
CA ASN A 428 9.20 10.33 1.93
C ASN A 428 9.70 11.41 0.96
N ALA A 429 8.95 12.49 0.74
CA ALA A 429 9.37 13.58 -0.12
C ALA A 429 10.59 14.33 0.43
N VAL A 430 10.62 14.62 1.73
CA VAL A 430 11.69 15.38 2.38
C VAL A 430 12.93 14.50 2.61
N LEU A 431 12.75 13.36 3.28
CA LEU A 431 13.87 12.48 3.64
C LEU A 431 14.48 11.80 2.43
N SER A 432 13.72 11.36 1.43
CA SER A 432 14.32 10.76 0.23
C SER A 432 15.17 11.76 -0.54
N TYR A 433 14.78 13.04 -0.58
CA TYR A 433 15.61 14.10 -1.16
C TYR A 433 16.91 14.31 -0.36
N LEU A 434 16.80 14.44 0.97
CA LEU A 434 17.96 14.69 1.84
C LEU A 434 18.93 13.50 1.88
N LEU A 435 18.43 12.28 2.04
CA LEU A 435 19.23 11.06 2.08
C LEU A 435 19.78 10.70 0.70
N GLY A 436 19.04 11.02 -0.38
CA GLY A 436 19.53 10.94 -1.75
C GLY A 436 20.75 11.83 -1.97
N LYS A 437 20.75 13.05 -1.42
CA LYS A 437 21.91 13.94 -1.44
C LYS A 437 23.12 13.32 -0.73
N VAL A 438 22.94 12.68 0.42
CA VAL A 438 24.04 12.00 1.14
C VAL A 438 24.69 10.92 0.28
N LEU A 439 23.89 10.14 -0.47
CA LEU A 439 24.40 9.13 -1.40
C LEU A 439 25.21 9.75 -2.56
N ASP A 440 24.71 10.85 -3.12
CA ASP A 440 25.37 11.54 -4.23
C ASP A 440 26.66 12.26 -3.78
N ASP A 441 26.66 12.89 -2.60
CA ASP A 441 27.83 13.57 -2.01
C ASP A 441 28.96 12.57 -1.73
N ASP A 442 28.64 11.42 -1.12
CA ASP A 442 29.63 10.35 -0.85
C ASP A 442 30.23 9.80 -2.15
N PHE A 443 29.38 9.55 -3.16
CA PHE A 443 29.88 9.11 -4.46
C PHE A 443 30.77 10.16 -5.14
N THR A 444 30.45 11.44 -5.00
CA THR A 444 31.22 12.51 -5.63
C THR A 444 32.62 12.59 -5.02
N GLN A 445 32.72 12.46 -3.70
CA GLN A 445 33.96 12.51 -2.92
C GLN A 445 34.80 11.24 -3.05
N HIS A 446 34.20 10.04 -2.89
CA HIS A 446 34.94 8.78 -2.74
C HIS A 446 34.80 7.83 -3.93
N LYS A 447 34.00 8.17 -4.95
CA LYS A 447 33.63 7.31 -6.10
C LYS A 447 33.02 5.97 -5.70
N ASN A 448 32.55 5.85 -4.47
CA ASN A 448 31.80 4.73 -3.92
C ASN A 448 30.72 5.29 -2.98
N ILE A 449 29.80 4.43 -2.53
CA ILE A 449 28.72 4.84 -1.61
C ILE A 449 28.83 4.14 -0.26
N LEU A 450 30.02 3.67 0.14
CA LEU A 450 30.16 2.82 1.32
C LEU A 450 29.80 3.56 2.60
N TYR A 451 30.24 4.82 2.74
CA TYR A 451 29.94 5.61 3.91
C TYR A 451 28.45 5.96 3.96
N ALA A 452 27.88 6.34 2.83
CA ALA A 452 26.45 6.60 2.72
C ALA A 452 25.61 5.34 3.01
N LEU A 453 26.03 4.14 2.56
CA LEU A 453 25.35 2.89 2.92
C LEU A 453 25.43 2.62 4.43
N LYS A 454 26.55 2.90 5.10
CA LYS A 454 26.68 2.74 6.55
C LYS A 454 25.76 3.71 7.29
N MET A 455 25.73 4.97 6.88
CA MET A 455 24.92 6.01 7.55
C MET A 455 23.44 5.90 7.23
N VAL A 456 23.09 5.83 5.95
CA VAL A 456 21.71 5.82 5.45
C VAL A 456 21.08 4.43 5.52
N GLY A 457 21.82 3.38 5.17
CA GLY A 457 21.32 2.00 5.20
C GLY A 457 21.49 1.34 6.57
N GLY A 458 22.59 1.58 7.28
CA GLY A 458 22.85 1.02 8.60
C GLY A 458 22.24 1.83 9.73
N VAL A 459 22.85 2.98 10.04
CA VAL A 459 22.51 3.80 11.22
C VAL A 459 21.05 4.29 11.18
N HIS A 460 20.63 4.90 10.08
CA HIS A 460 19.26 5.43 9.96
C HIS A 460 18.19 4.32 10.07
N PHE A 461 18.39 3.15 9.46
CA PHE A 461 17.47 2.01 9.64
C PHE A 461 17.50 1.44 11.05
N SER A 462 18.65 1.44 11.72
CA SER A 462 18.76 0.99 13.11
C SER A 462 18.03 1.94 14.07
N VAL A 463 18.16 3.25 13.85
CA VAL A 463 17.43 4.26 14.61
C VAL A 463 15.92 4.12 14.38
N ALA A 464 15.49 3.96 13.12
CA ALA A 464 14.08 3.72 12.81
C ALA A 464 13.57 2.42 13.44
N SER A 465 14.35 1.34 13.38
CA SER A 465 14.07 0.06 14.05
C SER A 465 13.81 0.25 15.54
N VAL A 466 14.69 0.95 16.26
CA VAL A 466 14.52 1.23 17.69
C VAL A 466 13.27 2.08 17.95
N ILE A 467 13.02 3.11 17.15
CA ILE A 467 11.83 3.97 17.30
C ILE A 467 10.54 3.17 17.09
N ILE A 468 10.47 2.37 16.02
CA ILE A 468 9.30 1.52 15.72
C ILE A 468 9.11 0.51 16.85
N LEU A 469 10.17 -0.21 17.23
CA LEU A 469 10.11 -1.21 18.29
C LEU A 469 9.66 -0.62 19.63
N ALA A 470 10.24 0.51 20.04
CA ALA A 470 9.85 1.23 21.24
C ALA A 470 8.38 1.70 21.18
N SER A 471 7.92 2.14 20.00
CA SER A 471 6.53 2.54 19.83
C SER A 471 5.54 1.39 20.02
N THR A 472 5.92 0.16 19.67
CA THR A 472 5.09 -1.04 19.90
C THR A 472 4.85 -1.36 21.37
N LEU A 473 5.56 -0.71 22.30
CA LEU A 473 5.41 -0.89 23.75
C LEU A 473 4.49 0.15 24.41
N ILE A 474 4.10 1.19 23.68
CA ILE A 474 3.24 2.28 24.17
C ILE A 474 1.79 1.84 24.48
N PRO A 475 1.14 0.99 23.65
CA PRO A 475 -0.26 0.60 23.89
C PRO A 475 -0.42 -0.17 25.22
N LEU A 476 -1.57 -0.01 25.88
CA LEU A 476 -1.87 -0.75 27.10
C LEU A 476 -2.01 -2.25 26.81
N GLY A 477 -1.32 -3.08 27.59
CA GLY A 477 -1.27 -4.54 27.39
C GLY A 477 -0.25 -5.00 26.34
N ALA A 478 0.54 -4.09 25.78
CA ALA A 478 1.45 -4.41 24.68
C ALA A 478 2.67 -5.25 25.06
N ILE A 479 3.03 -5.40 26.35
CA ILE A 479 4.31 -6.02 26.75
C ILE A 479 4.42 -7.49 26.31
N ALA A 480 3.30 -8.21 26.19
CA ALA A 480 3.29 -9.57 25.69
C ALA A 480 3.73 -9.64 24.22
N LEU A 481 4.38 -10.73 23.80
CA LEU A 481 4.83 -10.91 22.42
C LEU A 481 3.64 -10.84 21.44
N ASN A 482 2.55 -11.55 21.77
CA ASN A 482 1.28 -11.59 21.04
C ASN A 482 0.12 -11.31 22.01
N PRO A 483 -0.18 -10.03 22.31
CA PRO A 483 -1.29 -9.68 23.18
C PRO A 483 -2.62 -9.98 22.49
N LYS A 484 -3.62 -10.41 23.25
CA LYS A 484 -4.94 -10.77 22.71
C LYS A 484 -5.81 -9.55 22.38
N ALA A 485 -5.60 -8.43 23.07
CA ALA A 485 -6.29 -7.17 22.86
C ALA A 485 -5.40 -5.99 23.26
N LEU A 486 -5.63 -4.81 22.66
CA LEU A 486 -4.92 -3.56 22.96
C LEU A 486 -5.91 -2.53 23.49
N GLY A 487 -5.78 -2.17 24.78
CA GLY A 487 -6.64 -1.20 25.46
C GLY A 487 -8.12 -1.60 25.51
N THR A 488 -8.56 -2.23 26.61
CA THR A 488 -9.98 -2.48 26.85
C THR A 488 -10.79 -1.19 26.90
N ILE A 489 -11.84 -1.13 26.08
CA ILE A 489 -13.01 -0.28 26.28
C ILE A 489 -13.61 -0.68 27.63
N GLY A 490 -13.93 0.30 28.47
CA GLY A 490 -14.79 0.06 29.62
C GLY A 490 -16.14 -0.43 29.12
N ALA A 491 -16.36 -1.75 29.15
CA ALA A 491 -17.69 -2.22 29.46
C ALA A 491 -17.98 -1.70 30.87
N PRO A 492 -19.15 -1.07 31.14
CA PRO A 492 -19.53 -0.79 32.50
C PRO A 492 -19.44 -2.11 33.25
N THR A 493 -18.81 -2.08 34.42
CA THR A 493 -18.83 -3.16 35.39
C THR A 493 -20.28 -3.62 35.51
N GLN A 494 -20.68 -4.68 34.80
CA GLN A 494 -21.83 -5.45 35.23
C GLN A 494 -21.39 -5.98 36.58
N ALA A 495 -21.99 -5.41 37.63
CA ALA A 495 -21.94 -5.98 38.96
C ALA A 495 -22.18 -7.49 38.81
N PRO A 496 -21.44 -8.35 39.52
CA PRO A 496 -21.70 -9.78 39.44
C PRO A 496 -23.12 -10.01 39.93
N SER A 497 -24.03 -10.30 38.98
CA SER A 497 -25.31 -10.94 39.24
C SER A 497 -24.97 -12.32 39.79
N THR A 498 -24.88 -12.40 41.11
CA THR A 498 -24.79 -13.64 41.85
C THR A 498 -26.20 -14.19 42.00
N ASP A 499 -26.74 -14.71 40.91
CA ASP A 499 -27.75 -15.75 40.99
C ASP A 499 -26.98 -17.08 41.14
N SER A 500 -26.73 -17.42 42.39
CA SER A 500 -26.48 -18.79 42.80
C SER A 500 -27.71 -19.29 43.54
N GLU A 501 -28.58 -19.97 42.81
CA GLU A 501 -29.51 -20.93 43.40
C GLU A 501 -28.70 -22.05 44.04
N ASP A 502 -28.69 -22.11 45.38
CA ASP A 502 -28.58 -23.35 46.15
C ASP A 502 -28.76 -23.01 47.63
N GLU A 503 -30.01 -22.92 48.09
CA GLU A 503 -30.35 -23.27 49.47
C GLU A 503 -31.85 -23.59 49.62
N LEU A 504 -32.18 -24.85 49.34
CA LEU A 504 -33.46 -25.45 49.67
C LEU A 504 -33.24 -26.41 50.84
N LYS A 505 -33.34 -25.91 52.08
CA LYS A 505 -33.53 -26.73 53.28
C LYS A 505 -34.40 -26.02 54.34
N LYS A 506 -35.62 -26.56 54.45
CA LYS A 506 -36.44 -26.72 55.67
C LYS A 506 -36.83 -25.47 56.45
N THR A 507 -38.10 -25.08 56.29
CA THR A 507 -38.98 -24.94 57.46
C THR A 507 -40.41 -25.30 57.08
N ASP A 508 -40.96 -26.28 57.80
CA ASP A 508 -42.36 -26.66 57.83
C ASP A 508 -43.26 -25.49 58.27
N VAL A 509 -44.53 -25.54 57.84
CA VAL A 509 -45.78 -25.35 58.60
C VAL A 509 -46.89 -24.86 57.64
N THR A 510 -47.83 -25.78 57.33
CA THR A 510 -49.31 -25.65 57.13
C THR A 510 -49.88 -24.37 56.49
N GLU A 511 -50.85 -24.36 55.57
CA GLU A 511 -52.11 -25.12 55.50
C GLU A 511 -52.87 -24.68 54.21
N GLN A 512 -53.69 -25.59 53.63
CA GLN A 512 -54.89 -25.34 52.78
C GLN A 512 -54.74 -24.62 51.42
N ALA A 513 -55.51 -24.86 50.36
CA ALA A 513 -56.40 -25.93 49.88
C ALA A 513 -56.89 -25.48 48.48
N HIS A 514 -57.16 -26.43 47.57
CA HIS A 514 -58.12 -26.35 46.45
C HIS A 514 -57.85 -25.30 45.31
N ILE A 515 -58.21 -25.45 44.02
CA ILE A 515 -59.03 -26.35 43.20
C ILE A 515 -58.71 -26.05 41.70
N ASP A 516 -58.74 -27.12 40.89
CA ASP A 516 -59.09 -27.27 39.46
C ASP A 516 -58.52 -26.47 38.27
N ARG A 517 -58.30 -27.28 37.21
CA ARG A 517 -58.09 -27.03 35.77
C ARG A 517 -59.31 -26.32 35.11
N PRO A 518 -59.45 -26.17 33.77
CA PRO A 518 -58.53 -26.44 32.62
C PRO A 518 -58.47 -25.36 31.51
N VAL A 519 -57.50 -25.59 30.62
CA VAL A 519 -57.51 -25.46 29.13
C VAL A 519 -58.84 -25.07 28.49
N VAL A 520 -58.83 -24.00 27.65
CA VAL A 520 -59.67 -23.87 26.45
C VAL A 520 -58.91 -23.08 25.36
N GLU A 521 -58.68 -23.75 24.23
CA GLU A 521 -58.34 -23.21 22.90
C GLU A 521 -59.56 -22.55 22.22
N TYR A 522 -59.33 -21.94 21.04
CA TYR A 522 -60.24 -21.28 20.07
C TYR A 522 -60.22 -19.74 20.16
N GLN A 523 -59.94 -18.97 19.10
CA GLN A 523 -60.01 -19.19 17.64
C GLN A 523 -58.82 -18.56 16.91
#